data_AF-A0A358A3J9-F1
#
_entry.id   AF-A0A358A3J9-F1
#
_cell.length_a   1.000
_cell.length_b   1.000
_cell.length_c   1.000
_cell.angle_alpha   90.00
_cell.angle_beta   90.00
_cell.angle_gamma   90.00
#
_symmetry.space_group_name_H-M   'P 1'
#
loop_
_entity.id
_entity.type
_entity.pdbx_description
1 polymer ?
#
loop_
_entity_poly.entity_id
_entity_poly.type
_entity_poly.pdbx_seq_one_letter_code
_entity_poly.pdbx_strand_id
1 'polypeptide(L)'
;ANTTDGWRTGIAMNYCAGFIRQQENQQLGIPPERMATFSPELRQMCGLGVYRGLIGNIDKKSPAELLYGDPPQTHLWDQDLI
;
A
#
# COMPACT_ATOMS: atom_id res chain seq x y z
N ALA A 1 -4.78 24.72 -21.47
CA ALA A 1 -3.43 25.25 -21.14
C ALA A 1 -3.57 26.39 -20.13
N ASN A 2 -2.52 26.71 -19.37
CA ASN A 2 -2.52 27.85 -18.45
C ASN A 2 -2.20 29.15 -19.22
N THR A 3 -2.99 30.22 -19.05
CA THR A 3 -2.87 31.49 -19.80
C THR A 3 -2.58 32.69 -18.90
N THR A 4 -2.04 32.45 -17.70
CA THR A 4 -1.72 33.47 -16.69
C THR A 4 -0.24 33.43 -16.34
N ASP A 5 0.27 34.49 -15.71
CA ASP A 5 1.67 34.61 -15.28
C ASP A 5 1.97 33.93 -13.92
N GLY A 6 0.99 33.17 -13.38
CA GLY A 6 1.08 32.53 -12.07
C GLY A 6 1.30 31.02 -12.14
N TRP A 7 1.94 30.47 -11.10
CA TRP A 7 2.07 29.03 -10.92
C TRP A 7 0.71 28.36 -10.70
N ARG A 8 0.51 27.20 -11.33
CA ARG A 8 -0.62 26.30 -11.04
C ARG A 8 -0.07 24.98 -10.51
N THR A 9 -0.07 24.82 -9.21
CA THR A 9 0.34 23.57 -8.56
C THR A 9 -0.77 22.53 -8.71
N GLY A 10 -0.41 21.36 -9.24
CA GLY A 10 -1.27 20.19 -9.27
C GLY A 10 -0.63 19.06 -8.47
N ILE A 11 -1.45 18.22 -7.86
CA ILE A 11 -1.01 16.97 -7.23
C ILE A 11 -1.63 15.83 -8.01
N ALA A 12 -0.81 14.93 -8.51
CA ALA A 12 -1.25 13.69 -9.12
C ALA A 12 -1.10 12.55 -8.11
N MET A 13 -2.19 11.83 -7.83
CA MET A 13 -2.18 10.62 -7.03
C MET A 13 -2.79 9.50 -7.86
N ASN A 14 -2.02 8.45 -8.11
CA ASN A 14 -2.44 7.33 -8.94
C ASN A 14 -2.59 6.09 -8.06
N TYR A 15 -3.64 5.33 -8.33
CA TYR A 15 -3.89 4.03 -7.71
C TYR A 15 -3.84 2.95 -8.78
N CYS A 16 -3.34 1.78 -8.43
CA CYS A 16 -3.32 0.61 -9.29
C CYS A 16 -3.83 -0.62 -8.51
N ALA A 17 -4.23 -1.66 -9.24
CA ALA A 17 -4.57 -2.93 -8.60
C ALA A 17 -3.35 -3.48 -7.85
N GLY A 18 -3.56 -4.18 -6.73
CA GLY A 18 -2.46 -4.60 -5.85
C GLY A 18 -1.49 -5.64 -6.42
N PHE A 19 -1.76 -6.18 -7.62
CA PHE A 19 -0.82 -7.03 -8.36
C PHE A 19 0.02 -6.25 -9.39
N ILE A 20 -0.26 -4.96 -9.59
CA ILE A 20 0.50 -4.07 -10.47
C ILE A 20 1.56 -3.36 -9.64
N ARG A 21 2.79 -3.32 -10.15
CA ARG A 21 3.87 -2.57 -9.51
C ARG A 21 3.55 -1.06 -9.53
N GLN A 22 3.73 -0.42 -8.39
CA GLN A 22 3.58 1.04 -8.24
C GLN A 22 4.66 1.79 -9.06
N GLN A 23 4.31 3.00 -9.53
CA GLN A 23 5.25 3.85 -10.29
C GLN A 23 6.43 4.28 -9.40
N GLU A 24 6.12 4.79 -8.21
CA GLU A 24 7.10 5.05 -7.17
C GLU A 24 7.37 3.78 -6.37
N ASN A 25 8.55 3.67 -5.75
CA ASN A 25 8.91 2.53 -4.92
C ASN A 25 8.79 2.86 -3.44
N GLN A 26 7.56 3.04 -2.95
CA GLN A 26 7.30 3.52 -1.58
C GLN A 26 7.88 2.60 -0.50
N GLN A 27 7.93 1.29 -0.75
CA GLN A 27 8.52 0.32 0.18
C GLN A 27 10.02 0.54 0.43
N LEU A 28 10.75 1.08 -0.55
CA LEU A 28 12.18 1.41 -0.41
C LEU A 28 12.45 2.90 -0.21
N GLY A 29 11.56 3.76 -0.71
CA GLY A 29 11.74 5.22 -0.71
C GLY A 29 11.28 5.89 0.58
N ILE A 30 10.40 5.25 1.36
CA ILE A 30 9.92 5.76 2.64
C ILE A 30 10.73 5.12 3.76
N PRO A 31 11.41 5.90 4.63
CA PRO A 31 12.15 5.35 5.75
C PRO A 31 11.24 4.52 6.69
N PRO A 32 11.71 3.39 7.24
CA PRO A 32 10.90 2.51 8.09
C PRO A 32 10.27 3.24 9.30
N GLU A 33 11.00 4.14 9.94
CA GLU A 33 10.51 4.94 11.07
C GLU A 33 9.38 5.89 10.66
N ARG A 34 9.37 6.37 9.42
CA ARG A 34 8.25 7.15 8.87
C ARG A 34 7.06 6.24 8.58
N MET A 35 7.30 5.10 7.91
CA MET A 35 6.26 4.12 7.58
C MET A 35 5.56 3.57 8.83
N ALA A 36 6.28 3.44 9.95
CA ALA A 36 5.72 3.05 11.24
C ALA A 36 4.66 4.03 11.78
N THR A 37 4.74 5.31 11.41
CA THR A 37 3.77 6.36 11.83
C THR A 37 2.48 6.39 11.01
N PHE A 38 2.43 5.66 9.90
CA PHE A 38 1.26 5.64 9.02
C PHE A 38 0.14 4.78 9.60
N SER A 39 -1.11 5.13 9.27
CA SER A 39 -2.26 4.28 9.59
C SER A 39 -2.17 2.94 8.83
N PRO A 40 -2.82 1.88 9.32
CA PRO A 40 -2.86 0.60 8.62
C PRO A 40 -3.34 0.72 7.16
N GLU A 41 -4.33 1.57 6.88
CA GLU A 41 -4.85 1.80 5.53
C GLU A 41 -3.79 2.44 4.63
N LEU A 42 -3.03 3.41 5.15
CA LEU A 42 -1.97 4.05 4.38
C LEU A 42 -0.79 3.10 4.12
N ARG A 43 -0.40 2.28 5.11
CA ARG A 43 0.58 1.21 4.90
C ARG A 43 0.14 0.24 3.79
N GLN A 44 -1.14 -0.13 3.77
CA GLN A 44 -1.70 -0.96 2.70
C GLN A 44 -1.58 -0.27 1.32
N MET A 45 -1.90 1.03 1.22
CA MET A 45 -1.72 1.79 -0.01
C MET A 45 -0.25 1.93 -0.44
N CYS A 46 0.69 1.90 0.51
CA CYS A 46 2.14 1.83 0.23
C CYS A 46 2.62 0.42 -0.15
N GLY A 47 1.71 -0.53 -0.39
CA GLY A 47 2.05 -1.87 -0.84
C GLY A 47 2.40 -2.86 0.27
N LEU A 48 2.13 -2.54 1.55
CA LEU A 48 2.39 -3.46 2.67
C LEU A 48 1.20 -4.38 2.99
N GLY A 49 0.12 -4.32 2.20
CA GLY A 49 -1.05 -5.21 2.30
C GLY A 49 -1.00 -6.39 1.33
N VAL A 50 -1.97 -7.29 1.44
CA VAL A 50 -2.15 -8.44 0.53
C VAL A 50 -3.37 -8.21 -0.36
N TYR A 51 -3.19 -8.32 -1.68
CA TYR A 51 -4.29 -8.16 -2.62
C TYR A 51 -5.16 -9.42 -2.65
N ARG A 52 -6.47 -9.24 -2.34
CA ARG A 52 -7.49 -10.30 -2.28
C ARG A 52 -7.07 -11.54 -1.46
N GLY A 53 -6.30 -11.32 -0.39
CA GLY A 53 -5.82 -12.40 0.47
C GLY A 53 -4.85 -13.40 -0.20
N LEU A 54 -4.31 -13.08 -1.39
CA LEU A 54 -3.45 -13.96 -2.18
C LEU A 54 -2.06 -13.35 -2.43
N ILE A 55 -1.99 -12.16 -3.03
CA ILE A 55 -0.76 -11.63 -3.65
C ILE A 55 -0.10 -10.63 -2.70
N GLY A 56 1.23 -10.73 -2.53
CA GLY A 56 2.04 -9.78 -1.75
C GLY A 56 2.30 -10.18 -0.31
N ASN A 57 2.01 -11.44 0.06
CA ASN A 57 2.28 -11.95 1.41
C ASN A 57 3.75 -12.37 1.59
N ILE A 58 4.19 -12.36 2.84
CA ILE A 58 5.42 -13.00 3.33
C ILE A 58 4.97 -14.05 4.34
N ASP A 59 5.28 -15.32 4.10
CA ASP A 59 4.90 -16.44 4.96
C ASP A 59 3.42 -16.43 5.38
N LYS A 60 2.50 -16.18 4.43
CA LYS A 60 1.05 -16.07 4.66
C LYS A 60 0.67 -14.96 5.65
N LYS A 61 1.41 -13.86 5.65
CA LYS A 61 1.10 -12.65 6.40
C LYS A 61 1.31 -11.43 5.54
N SER A 62 0.60 -10.35 5.83
CA SER A 62 0.91 -9.07 5.18
C SER A 62 2.27 -8.56 5.67
N PRO A 63 3.08 -7.90 4.82
CA PRO A 63 4.28 -7.21 5.28
C PRO A 63 3.99 -6.23 6.43
N ALA A 64 2.81 -5.59 6.43
CA ALA A 64 2.42 -4.68 7.50
C ALA A 64 2.21 -5.38 8.85
N GLU A 65 1.62 -6.56 8.86
CA GLU A 65 1.47 -7.39 10.07
C GLU A 65 2.85 -7.75 10.66
N LEU A 66 3.76 -8.21 9.80
CA LEU A 66 5.09 -8.64 10.24
C LEU A 66 5.98 -7.51 10.75
N LEU A 67 5.96 -6.37 10.07
CA LEU A 67 6.90 -5.27 10.33
C LEU A 67 6.36 -4.23 11.31
N TYR A 68 5.03 -4.05 11.36
CA TYR A 68 4.41 -2.95 12.10
C TYR A 68 3.28 -3.41 13.04
N GLY A 69 2.98 -4.71 13.10
CA GLY A 69 1.96 -5.26 14.00
C GLY A 69 0.53 -4.93 13.57
N ASP A 70 0.30 -4.68 12.27
CA ASP A 70 -1.03 -4.42 11.76
C ASP A 70 -1.96 -5.64 11.97
N PRO A 71 -3.28 -5.41 12.09
CA PRO A 71 -4.24 -6.50 12.20
C PRO A 71 -4.08 -7.53 11.06
N PRO A 72 -4.23 -8.83 11.35
CA PRO A 72 -4.16 -9.87 10.32
C PRO A 72 -5.18 -9.61 9.21
N GLN A 73 -4.76 -9.84 7.97
CA GLN A 73 -5.67 -9.83 6.83
C GLN A 73 -6.14 -11.25 6.53
N THR A 74 -7.46 -11.44 6.36
CA THR A 74 -8.02 -12.75 6.03
C THR A 74 -7.55 -13.20 4.66
N HIS A 75 -6.85 -14.32 4.61
CA HIS A 75 -6.44 -14.94 3.36
C HIS A 75 -7.61 -15.64 2.68
N LEU A 76 -7.58 -15.71 1.34
CA LEU A 76 -8.67 -16.30 0.57
C LEU A 76 -8.90 -17.78 0.92
N TRP A 77 -7.83 -18.51 1.23
CA TRP A 77 -7.91 -19.93 1.60
C TRP A 77 -8.40 -20.18 3.03
N ASP A 78 -8.49 -19.12 3.85
CA ASP A 78 -9.04 -19.16 5.21
C ASP A 78 -10.47 -18.58 5.26
N GLN A 79 -11.03 -18.18 4.11
CA GLN A 79 -12.43 -17.77 4.00
C GLN A 79 -13.29 -19.02 3.86
N ASP A 80 -14.31 -19.14 4.72
CA ASP A 80 -15.37 -20.14 4.55
C ASP A 80 -16.06 -19.86 3.20
N LEU A 81 -15.69 -20.65 2.19
CA LEU A 81 -16.36 -20.64 0.90
C LEU A 81 -17.76 -21.21 1.13
N ILE A 82 -18.76 -20.32 1.08
CA ILE A 82 -20.18 -20.69 1.01
C ILE A 82 -20.41 -21.63 -0.17
#